data_AF-A0A068NY82-F1
#
_entry.id   AF-A0A068NY82-F1
#
_cell.length_a   1.000
_cell.length_b   1.000
_cell.length_c   1.000
_cell.angle_alpha   90.00
_cell.angle_beta   90.00
_cell.angle_gamma   90.00
#
_symmetry.space_group_name_H-M   'P 1'
#
loop_
_entity.id
_entity.type
_entity.pdbx_description
1 polymer ?
#
loop_
_entity_poly.entity_id
_entity_poly.type
_entity_poly.pdbx_seq_one_letter_code
_entity_poly.pdbx_strand_id
1 'polypeptide(L)'
;MTQYWLALAFGVNLVAGSQPFPVRFVRSAIGRPVTVSIDGRLETTFAGKLGFQDAGRSWMSVCADVRSPISQGQFFQVRAVSAGSVGGRIAAAGHIVARFFKSAQTPDQCAGLQLAVWEVLEDGGQQPNFLAGHFQASATPAALEYAAEYYQAANDDGDAIYLQTGNGQGGGGGQGQLSTLT
;
A
#
# COMPACT_ATOMS: atom_id res chain seq x y z
N MET A 1 41.01 44.48 15.71
CA MET A 1 40.24 43.59 16.62
C MET A 1 39.04 43.09 15.86
N THR A 2 39.06 41.83 15.44
CA THR A 2 38.04 41.22 14.56
C THR A 2 37.08 40.44 15.45
N GLN A 3 35.83 40.93 15.59
CA GLN A 3 34.77 40.22 16.29
C GLN A 3 33.98 39.37 15.30
N TYR A 4 34.13 38.05 15.39
CA TYR A 4 33.27 37.08 14.75
C TYR A 4 32.03 36.88 15.61
N TRP A 5 30.86 37.28 15.10
CA TRP A 5 29.58 36.90 15.69
C TRP A 5 29.11 35.58 15.08
N LEU A 6 29.26 34.49 15.83
CA LEU A 6 28.56 33.24 15.61
C LEU A 6 27.28 33.28 16.44
N ALA A 7 26.11 33.18 15.82
CA ALA A 7 24.90 32.74 16.51
C ALA A 7 23.89 32.10 15.53
N LEU A 8 24.01 30.77 15.44
CA LEU A 8 22.92 29.80 15.52
C LEU A 8 21.62 30.14 14.76
N ALA A 9 21.54 29.65 13.53
CA ALA A 9 20.26 29.33 12.92
C ALA A 9 19.65 28.15 13.69
N PHE A 10 18.57 28.38 14.43
CA PHE A 10 17.70 27.33 14.92
C PHE A 10 17.03 26.69 13.70
N GLY A 11 17.64 25.64 13.17
CA GLY A 11 17.04 24.75 12.20
C GLY A 11 15.91 23.99 12.87
N VAL A 12 14.70 24.53 12.82
CA VAL A 12 13.49 23.76 13.14
C VAL A 12 13.37 22.71 12.04
N ASN A 13 13.89 21.51 12.28
CA ASN A 13 13.57 20.35 11.47
C ASN A 13 12.12 19.96 11.77
N LEU A 14 11.18 20.69 11.18
CA LEU A 14 9.82 20.20 11.00
C LEU A 14 9.94 19.00 10.06
N VAL A 15 9.98 17.78 10.61
CA VAL A 15 9.52 16.62 9.86
C VAL A 15 8.03 16.85 9.64
N ALA A 16 7.71 17.57 8.57
CA ALA A 16 6.35 17.83 8.14
C ALA A 16 5.75 16.50 7.68
N GLY A 17 5.21 15.73 8.63
CA GLY A 17 4.22 14.72 8.30
C GLY A 17 3.10 15.43 7.57
N SER A 18 2.79 15.00 6.35
CA SER A 18 1.79 15.68 5.52
C SER A 18 0.48 15.87 6.31
N GLN A 19 -0.15 17.04 6.17
CA GLN A 19 -1.46 17.28 6.78
C GLN A 19 -2.45 16.26 6.20
N PRO A 20 -3.31 15.63 7.01
CA PRO A 20 -4.33 14.72 6.50
C PRO A 20 -5.18 15.41 5.43
N PHE A 21 -5.48 14.69 4.36
CA PHE A 21 -6.33 15.18 3.26
C PHE A 21 -7.40 14.16 2.90
N PRO A 22 -8.58 14.61 2.45
CA PRO A 22 -9.66 13.73 2.08
C PRO A 22 -9.37 13.06 0.74
N VAL A 23 -9.63 11.76 0.68
CA VAL A 23 -9.58 10.98 -0.55
C VAL A 23 -10.89 10.25 -0.75
N ARG A 24 -11.26 10.08 -2.02
CA ARG A 24 -12.43 9.33 -2.43
C ARG A 24 -12.00 8.08 -3.17
N PHE A 25 -12.55 6.93 -2.79
CA PHE A 25 -12.45 5.75 -3.64
C PHE A 25 -13.39 5.86 -4.83
N VAL A 26 -12.84 5.79 -6.04
CA VAL A 26 -13.60 6.00 -7.28
C VAL A 26 -14.03 4.68 -7.90
N ARG A 27 -13.13 3.68 -7.98
CA ARG A 27 -13.41 2.38 -8.61
C ARG A 27 -12.29 1.36 -8.39
N SER A 28 -12.64 0.08 -8.48
CA SER A 28 -11.71 -0.99 -8.83
C SER A 28 -11.37 -0.85 -10.32
N ALA A 29 -10.09 -0.79 -10.69
CA ALA A 29 -9.71 -0.41 -12.06
C ALA A 29 -9.19 -1.58 -12.89
N ILE A 30 -8.10 -2.24 -12.47
CA ILE A 30 -7.47 -3.35 -13.19
C ILE A 30 -7.08 -4.42 -12.19
N GLY A 31 -7.54 -5.64 -12.39
CA GLY A 31 -7.35 -6.74 -11.44
C GLY A 31 -8.30 -7.90 -11.69
N ARG A 32 -8.39 -8.80 -10.71
CA ARG A 32 -9.23 -10.00 -10.74
C ARG A 32 -10.02 -10.12 -9.43
N PRO A 33 -11.22 -10.71 -9.44
CA PRO A 33 -11.77 -11.29 -8.24
C PRO A 33 -10.89 -12.47 -7.80
N VAL A 34 -10.59 -12.54 -6.51
CA VAL A 34 -9.83 -13.62 -5.88
C VAL A 34 -10.56 -14.05 -4.61
N THR A 35 -10.30 -15.27 -4.15
CA THR A 35 -10.72 -15.71 -2.82
C THR A 35 -9.49 -15.75 -1.93
N VAL A 36 -9.53 -15.04 -0.80
CA VAL A 36 -8.47 -15.07 0.20
C VAL A 36 -8.98 -15.74 1.47
N SER A 37 -8.08 -16.38 2.22
CA SER A 37 -8.31 -16.82 3.59
C SER A 37 -7.44 -15.98 4.50
N ILE A 38 -8.03 -15.36 5.51
CA ILE A 38 -7.30 -14.60 6.52
C ILE A 38 -7.64 -15.19 7.88
N ASP A 39 -6.65 -15.76 8.57
CA ASP A 39 -6.85 -16.50 9.83
C ASP A 39 -7.94 -17.60 9.72
N GLY A 40 -8.03 -18.24 8.55
CA GLY A 40 -9.04 -19.27 8.25
C GLY A 40 -10.41 -18.75 7.82
N ARG A 41 -10.63 -17.42 7.79
CA ARG A 41 -11.87 -16.82 7.28
C ARG A 41 -11.75 -16.56 5.78
N LEU A 42 -12.59 -17.21 5.00
CA LEU A 42 -12.65 -17.06 3.54
C LEU A 42 -13.45 -15.82 3.12
N GLU A 43 -12.91 -15.06 2.18
CA GLU A 43 -13.55 -13.89 1.59
C GLU A 43 -13.26 -13.81 0.09
N THR A 44 -14.26 -13.46 -0.71
CA THR A 44 -14.06 -13.09 -2.11
C THR A 44 -13.91 -11.57 -2.19
N THR A 45 -12.81 -11.11 -2.76
CA THR A 45 -12.47 -9.70 -2.87
C THR A 45 -11.85 -9.37 -4.23
N PHE A 46 -11.70 -8.09 -4.54
CA PHE A 46 -11.00 -7.63 -5.73
C PHE A 46 -9.52 -7.45 -5.42
N ALA A 47 -8.66 -8.19 -6.13
CA ALA A 47 -7.21 -8.00 -6.10
C ALA A 47 -6.76 -7.22 -7.33
N GLY A 48 -6.20 -6.02 -7.12
CA GLY A 48 -5.68 -5.22 -8.21
C GLY A 48 -5.48 -3.75 -7.85
N LYS A 49 -5.32 -2.93 -8.89
CA LYS A 49 -5.18 -1.49 -8.73
C LYS A 49 -6.52 -0.82 -8.54
N LEU A 50 -6.55 0.11 -7.61
CA LEU A 50 -7.69 0.86 -7.14
C LEU A 50 -7.53 2.34 -7.54
N GLY A 51 -8.59 2.95 -8.03
CA GLY A 51 -8.61 4.35 -8.45
C GLY A 51 -9.11 5.26 -7.33
N PHE A 52 -8.34 6.31 -7.05
CA PHE A 52 -8.63 7.30 -6.02
C PHE A 52 -8.56 8.72 -6.59
N GLN A 53 -9.24 9.63 -5.90
CA GLN A 53 -9.28 11.04 -6.25
C GLN A 53 -9.31 11.92 -5.00
N ASP A 54 -8.61 13.05 -5.06
CA ASP A 54 -8.75 14.19 -4.15
C ASP A 54 -9.30 15.42 -4.91
N ALA A 55 -9.29 16.61 -4.29
CA ALA A 55 -9.83 17.82 -4.90
C ALA A 55 -9.15 18.24 -6.23
N GLY A 56 -7.92 17.79 -6.51
CA GLY A 56 -7.15 18.24 -7.67
C GLY A 56 -6.43 17.14 -8.45
N ARG A 57 -6.42 15.89 -7.96
CA ARG A 57 -5.62 14.81 -8.51
C ARG A 57 -6.38 13.49 -8.49
N SER A 58 -6.09 12.65 -9.47
CA SER A 58 -6.52 11.26 -9.51
C SER A 58 -5.29 10.37 -9.61
N TRP A 59 -5.30 9.26 -8.90
CA TRP A 59 -4.20 8.32 -8.92
C TRP A 59 -4.69 6.89 -8.77
N MET A 60 -3.73 5.98 -8.91
CA MET A 60 -3.92 4.56 -8.71
C MET A 60 -3.10 4.11 -7.49
N SER A 61 -3.63 3.17 -6.72
CA SER A 61 -2.93 2.52 -5.63
C SER A 61 -3.25 1.03 -5.57
N VAL A 62 -2.57 0.32 -4.70
CA VAL A 62 -2.97 -1.00 -4.22
C VAL A 62 -3.35 -0.90 -2.75
N CYS A 63 -4.24 -1.79 -2.32
CA CYS A 63 -4.67 -1.91 -0.95
C CYS A 63 -3.49 -2.35 -0.05
N ALA A 64 -3.35 -1.73 1.12
CA ALA A 64 -2.39 -2.11 2.16
C ALA A 64 -3.08 -2.55 3.47
N ASP A 65 -4.36 -2.91 3.39
CA ASP A 65 -5.15 -3.49 4.48
C ASP A 65 -6.28 -4.37 3.90
N VAL A 66 -6.04 -5.67 3.84
CA VAL A 66 -7.02 -6.62 3.28
C VAL A 66 -8.27 -6.77 4.15
N ARG A 67 -8.21 -6.39 5.44
CA ARG A 67 -9.28 -6.60 6.43
C ARG A 67 -10.30 -5.46 6.45
N SER A 68 -9.96 -4.30 5.92
CA SER A 68 -10.85 -3.14 5.84
C SER A 68 -11.39 -2.97 4.42
N PRO A 69 -12.61 -3.47 4.10
CA PRO A 69 -13.18 -3.31 2.77
C PRO A 69 -13.47 -1.83 2.47
N ILE A 70 -13.36 -1.45 1.19
CA ILE A 70 -13.72 -0.11 0.72
C ILE A 70 -14.91 -0.19 -0.24
N SER A 71 -15.78 0.82 -0.16
CA SER A 71 -16.94 0.92 -1.03
C SER A 71 -16.83 2.12 -1.97
N GLN A 72 -17.25 1.95 -3.23
CA GLN A 72 -17.21 3.03 -4.20
C GLN A 72 -17.92 4.29 -3.68
N GLY A 73 -17.26 5.44 -3.80
CA GLY A 73 -17.76 6.71 -3.30
C GLY A 73 -17.44 7.00 -1.84
N GLN A 74 -16.87 6.04 -1.10
CA GLN A 74 -16.42 6.25 0.27
C GLN A 74 -15.31 7.31 0.33
N PHE A 75 -15.45 8.23 1.28
CA PHE A 75 -14.44 9.22 1.61
C PHE A 75 -13.75 8.84 2.92
N PHE A 76 -12.45 9.12 3.00
CA PHE A 76 -11.69 8.97 4.22
C PHE A 76 -10.50 9.93 4.24
N GLN A 77 -9.97 10.20 5.43
CA GLN A 77 -8.80 11.05 5.62
C GLN A 77 -7.54 10.19 5.58
N VAL A 78 -6.56 10.61 4.79
CA VAL A 78 -5.25 9.95 4.74
C VAL A 78 -4.12 10.94 5.00
N ARG A 79 -3.04 10.42 5.57
CA ARG A 79 -1.74 11.07 5.59
C ARG A 79 -0.82 10.33 4.62
N ALA A 80 -0.15 11.06 3.74
CA ALA A 80 0.90 10.50 2.90
C ALA A 80 2.22 10.47 3.68
N VAL A 81 2.80 9.27 3.82
CA VAL A 81 4.13 9.05 4.39
C VAL A 81 4.93 8.11 3.49
N SER A 82 6.25 8.15 3.61
CA SER A 82 7.12 7.13 3.02
C SER A 82 6.82 5.77 3.65
N ALA A 83 6.70 4.71 2.85
CA ALA A 83 6.52 3.36 3.38
C ALA A 83 7.78 2.92 4.16
N GLY A 84 8.97 3.28 3.66
CA GLY A 84 10.24 3.09 4.34
C GLY A 84 10.30 3.76 5.71
N SER A 85 9.72 4.95 5.88
CA SER A 85 9.71 5.64 7.18
C SER A 85 8.74 5.02 8.21
N VAL A 86 7.75 4.25 7.77
CA VAL A 86 6.90 3.43 8.66
C VAL A 86 7.64 2.16 9.10
N GLY A 87 8.45 1.57 8.20
CA GLY A 87 9.26 0.39 8.49
C GLY A 87 8.47 -0.92 8.49
N GLY A 88 9.15 -2.00 8.85
CA GLY A 88 8.57 -3.34 8.95
C GLY A 88 7.94 -3.83 7.64
N ARG A 89 6.79 -4.50 7.76
CA ARG A 89 6.07 -5.08 6.61
C ARG A 89 5.52 -4.02 5.66
N ILE A 90 5.24 -2.80 6.14
CA ILE A 90 4.81 -1.69 5.28
C ILE A 90 5.95 -1.23 4.37
N ALA A 91 7.18 -1.13 4.88
CA ALA A 91 8.35 -0.85 4.05
C ALA A 91 8.56 -1.93 2.99
N ALA A 92 8.50 -3.21 3.39
CA ALA A 92 8.64 -4.34 2.47
C ALA A 92 7.56 -4.34 1.36
N ALA A 93 6.29 -4.07 1.72
CA ALA A 93 5.22 -3.87 0.74
C ALA A 93 5.49 -2.66 -0.17
N GLY A 94 6.07 -1.60 0.39
CA GLY A 94 6.53 -0.43 -0.34
C GLY A 94 7.57 -0.76 -1.41
N HIS A 95 8.54 -1.63 -1.11
CA HIS A 95 9.57 -2.07 -2.07
C HIS A 95 8.94 -2.80 -3.27
N ILE A 96 8.02 -3.73 -3.01
CA ILE A 96 7.26 -4.45 -4.05
C ILE A 96 6.52 -3.46 -4.96
N VAL A 97 5.80 -2.51 -4.37
CA VAL A 97 5.03 -1.49 -5.11
C VAL A 97 5.97 -0.57 -5.90
N ALA A 98 7.06 -0.10 -5.31
CA ALA A 98 8.05 0.74 -5.98
C ALA A 98 8.58 0.08 -7.26
N ARG A 99 8.88 -1.23 -7.19
CA ARG A 99 9.45 -1.99 -8.31
C ARG A 99 8.44 -2.33 -9.40
N PHE A 100 7.24 -2.80 -9.04
CA PHE A 100 6.33 -3.44 -10.00
C PHE A 100 5.07 -2.66 -10.33
N PHE A 101 4.75 -1.58 -9.60
CA PHE A 101 3.48 -0.88 -9.82
C PHE A 101 3.32 -0.35 -11.25
N LYS A 102 4.37 0.16 -11.90
CA LYS A 102 4.26 0.68 -13.27
C LYS A 102 4.20 -0.42 -14.33
N SER A 103 4.90 -1.53 -14.13
CA SER A 103 4.99 -2.64 -15.08
C SER A 103 3.82 -3.62 -14.99
N ALA A 104 3.16 -3.74 -13.85
CA ALA A 104 1.94 -4.55 -13.71
C ALA A 104 0.76 -3.87 -14.43
N GLN A 105 0.40 -4.33 -15.63
CA GLN A 105 -0.60 -3.67 -16.48
C GLN A 105 -1.77 -4.58 -16.87
N THR A 106 -1.60 -5.90 -16.82
CA THR A 106 -2.69 -6.84 -17.11
C THR A 106 -3.49 -7.16 -15.84
N PRO A 107 -4.72 -7.69 -15.97
CA PRO A 107 -5.51 -8.14 -14.83
C PRO A 107 -4.77 -9.11 -13.90
N ASP A 108 -4.08 -10.12 -14.44
CA ASP A 108 -3.35 -11.11 -13.64
C ASP A 108 -2.09 -10.51 -12.99
N GLN A 109 -1.37 -9.62 -13.67
CA GLN A 109 -0.25 -8.89 -13.06
C GLN A 109 -0.70 -7.98 -11.92
N CYS A 110 -1.80 -7.25 -12.10
CA CYS A 110 -2.32 -6.36 -11.05
C CYS A 110 -2.85 -7.17 -9.86
N ALA A 111 -3.51 -8.31 -10.11
CA ALA A 111 -3.92 -9.22 -9.04
C ALA A 111 -2.70 -9.81 -8.32
N GLY A 112 -1.68 -10.25 -9.05
CA GLY A 112 -0.44 -10.76 -8.47
C GLY A 112 0.27 -9.72 -7.60
N LEU A 113 0.35 -8.46 -8.06
CA LEU A 113 0.87 -7.34 -7.26
C LEU A 113 0.12 -7.16 -5.95
N GLN A 114 -1.22 -7.18 -5.99
CA GLN A 114 -2.04 -7.00 -4.80
C GLN A 114 -1.88 -8.18 -3.82
N LEU A 115 -1.81 -9.41 -4.33
CA LEU A 115 -1.60 -10.61 -3.51
C LEU A 115 -0.22 -10.63 -2.85
N ALA A 116 0.84 -10.26 -3.57
CA ALA A 116 2.19 -10.15 -3.00
C ALA A 116 2.26 -9.12 -1.86
N VAL A 117 1.57 -7.98 -2.05
CA VAL A 117 1.45 -6.94 -1.01
C VAL A 117 0.69 -7.46 0.22
N TRP A 118 -0.41 -8.19 0.05
CA TRP A 118 -1.14 -8.74 1.20
C TRP A 118 -0.38 -9.82 1.95
N GLU A 119 0.27 -10.74 1.24
CA GLU A 119 1.13 -11.78 1.84
C GLU A 119 2.23 -11.17 2.71
N VAL A 120 2.92 -10.13 2.23
CA VAL A 120 4.02 -9.53 3.00
C VAL A 120 3.49 -8.77 4.23
N LEU A 121 2.27 -8.24 4.17
CA LEU A 121 1.63 -7.52 5.27
C LEU A 121 1.10 -8.47 6.36
N GLU A 122 0.49 -9.58 5.99
CA GLU A 122 -0.16 -10.52 6.91
C GLU A 122 0.81 -11.55 7.49
N ASP A 123 1.63 -12.18 6.65
CA ASP A 123 2.57 -13.22 7.08
C ASP A 123 4.00 -12.69 7.18
N GLY A 124 4.48 -12.04 6.12
CA GLY A 124 5.89 -11.69 5.99
C GLY A 124 6.81 -12.93 6.04
N GLY A 125 8.03 -12.80 5.52
CA GLY A 125 8.95 -13.93 5.45
C GLY A 125 9.96 -13.81 4.32
N GLN A 126 10.76 -14.86 4.16
CA GLN A 126 11.78 -14.94 3.10
C GLN A 126 11.19 -15.44 1.78
N GLN A 127 10.08 -16.17 1.82
CA GLN A 127 9.39 -16.73 0.67
C GLN A 127 7.88 -16.59 0.88
N PRO A 128 7.11 -16.34 -0.18
CA PRO A 128 5.66 -16.29 -0.09
C PRO A 128 5.08 -17.69 0.08
N ASN A 129 3.97 -17.81 0.82
CA ASN A 129 3.20 -19.04 0.94
C ASN A 129 1.69 -18.79 0.88
N PHE A 130 1.16 -18.67 -0.33
CA PHE A 130 -0.28 -18.45 -0.54
C PHE A 130 -1.19 -19.64 -0.16
N LEU A 131 -0.65 -20.74 0.37
CA LEU A 131 -1.40 -21.95 0.73
C LEU A 131 -1.47 -22.20 2.24
N ALA A 132 -0.64 -21.52 3.04
CA ALA A 132 -0.62 -21.69 4.49
C ALA A 132 -0.05 -20.45 5.17
N GLY A 133 -0.41 -20.24 6.43
CA GLY A 133 -0.12 -19.00 7.15
C GLY A 133 -1.41 -18.27 7.51
N HIS A 134 -1.27 -17.02 7.93
CA HIS A 134 -2.36 -16.11 8.20
C HIS A 134 -3.08 -15.74 6.91
N PHE A 135 -2.36 -15.49 5.83
CA PHE A 135 -2.90 -15.16 4.52
C PHE A 135 -2.75 -16.34 3.56
N GLN A 136 -3.84 -16.68 2.87
CA GLN A 136 -3.85 -17.68 1.81
C GLN A 136 -4.68 -17.12 0.66
N ALA A 137 -4.36 -17.53 -0.57
CA ALA A 137 -5.04 -17.02 -1.75
C ALA A 137 -5.36 -18.13 -2.75
N SER A 138 -6.58 -18.08 -3.28
CA SER A 138 -7.04 -18.83 -4.44
C SER A 138 -7.33 -17.84 -5.56
N ALA A 139 -6.53 -17.90 -6.62
CA ALA A 139 -6.59 -17.04 -7.78
C ALA A 139 -6.22 -17.82 -9.05
N THR A 140 -6.17 -17.15 -10.20
CA THR A 140 -5.65 -17.77 -11.43
C THR A 140 -4.19 -18.20 -11.25
N PRO A 141 -3.73 -19.29 -11.89
CA PRO A 141 -2.33 -19.70 -11.81
C PRO A 141 -1.36 -18.57 -12.18
N ALA A 142 -1.67 -17.82 -13.24
CA ALA A 142 -0.86 -16.67 -13.67
C ALA A 142 -0.78 -15.57 -12.59
N ALA A 143 -1.87 -15.26 -11.89
CA ALA A 143 -1.84 -14.26 -10.83
C ALA A 143 -0.99 -14.73 -9.64
N LEU A 144 -1.05 -16.01 -9.27
CA LEU A 144 -0.22 -16.59 -8.21
C LEU A 144 1.27 -16.63 -8.60
N GLU A 145 1.58 -16.93 -9.86
CA GLU A 145 2.95 -16.87 -10.40
C GLU A 145 3.52 -15.44 -10.31
N TYR A 146 2.76 -14.43 -10.76
CA TYR A 146 3.17 -13.04 -10.62
C TYR A 146 3.28 -12.61 -9.15
N ALA A 147 2.39 -13.08 -8.27
CA ALA A 147 2.47 -12.77 -6.85
C ALA A 147 3.77 -13.31 -6.24
N ALA A 148 4.15 -14.55 -6.57
CA ALA A 148 5.38 -15.17 -6.10
C ALA A 148 6.63 -14.45 -6.64
N GLU A 149 6.61 -14.04 -7.91
CA GLU A 149 7.68 -13.24 -8.54
C GLU A 149 7.82 -11.88 -7.84
N TYR A 150 6.73 -11.15 -7.69
CA TYR A 150 6.76 -9.79 -7.14
C TYR A 150 7.11 -9.74 -5.67
N TYR A 151 6.74 -10.78 -4.90
CA TYR A 151 7.11 -10.90 -3.49
C TYR A 151 8.63 -10.89 -3.27
N GLN A 152 9.43 -11.35 -4.23
CA GLN A 152 10.89 -11.36 -4.10
C GLN A 152 11.48 -9.95 -3.89
N ALA A 153 10.74 -8.91 -4.31
CA ALA A 153 11.14 -7.52 -4.09
C ALA A 153 10.88 -6.98 -2.68
N ALA A 154 10.32 -7.78 -1.76
CA ALA A 154 10.09 -7.37 -0.38
C ALA A 154 11.38 -6.89 0.33
N ASN A 155 12.54 -7.39 -0.09
CA ASN A 155 13.85 -7.05 0.45
C ASN A 155 14.69 -6.15 -0.47
N ASP A 156 14.13 -5.67 -1.58
CA ASP A 156 14.83 -4.76 -2.49
C ASP A 156 14.95 -3.35 -1.93
N ASP A 157 15.79 -2.53 -2.55
CA ASP A 157 15.77 -1.09 -2.36
C ASP A 157 14.61 -0.46 -3.18
N GLY A 158 13.87 0.45 -2.54
CA GLY A 158 12.79 1.19 -3.18
C GLY A 158 11.93 1.88 -2.14
N ASP A 159 11.07 2.80 -2.56
CA ASP A 159 10.09 3.35 -1.63
C ASP A 159 8.80 3.70 -2.37
N ALA A 160 7.69 3.56 -1.66
CA ALA A 160 6.36 3.92 -2.12
C ALA A 160 5.74 4.89 -1.11
N ILE A 161 4.74 5.63 -1.55
CA ILE A 161 3.90 6.41 -0.65
C ILE A 161 2.87 5.47 -0.01
N TYR A 162 2.91 5.40 1.32
CA TYR A 162 1.83 4.84 2.12
C TYR A 162 0.83 5.95 2.49
N LEU A 163 -0.40 5.80 2.01
CA LEU A 163 -1.54 6.62 2.40
C LEU A 163 -2.14 5.99 3.65
N GLN A 164 -1.62 6.43 4.79
CA GLN A 164 -2.04 5.98 6.11
C GLN A 164 -3.41 6.56 6.45
N THR A 165 -4.37 5.71 6.75
CA THR A 165 -5.66 6.13 7.29
C THR A 165 -5.51 6.45 8.79
N GLY A 166 -6.15 7.52 9.25
CA GLY A 166 -6.07 7.93 10.65
C GLY A 166 -6.84 6.98 11.57
N ASN A 167 -6.15 6.22 12.41
CA ASN A 167 -6.76 5.58 13.58
C ASN A 167 -6.94 6.63 14.69
N GLY A 168 -8.06 7.38 14.70
CA GLY A 168 -8.31 8.35 15.78
C GLY A 168 -9.59 9.17 15.62
N GLN A 169 -10.56 8.90 16.51
CA GLN A 169 -11.71 9.73 16.91
C GLN A 169 -12.42 10.55 15.81
N GLY A 170 -13.48 9.98 15.22
CA GLY A 170 -14.58 10.77 14.64
C GLY A 170 -14.82 10.66 13.13
N GLY A 171 -14.05 9.87 12.38
CA GLY A 171 -14.28 9.62 10.95
C GLY A 171 -14.11 8.14 10.61
N GLY A 172 -15.06 7.56 9.87
CA GLY A 172 -15.18 6.12 9.63
C GLY A 172 -13.92 5.44 9.09
N GLY A 173 -13.75 4.17 9.49
CA GLY A 173 -12.62 3.32 9.10
C GLY A 173 -12.39 3.31 7.59
N GLY A 174 -11.12 3.41 7.20
CA GLY A 174 -10.68 3.38 5.81
C GLY A 174 -9.47 2.47 5.66
N GLN A 175 -9.26 2.00 4.44
CA GLN A 175 -8.17 1.09 4.08
C GLN A 175 -6.90 1.85 3.74
N GLY A 176 -5.78 1.51 4.38
CA GLY A 176 -4.46 2.03 3.99
C GLY A 176 -4.13 1.67 2.53
N GLN A 177 -3.40 2.53 1.83
CA GLN A 177 -3.05 2.32 0.42
C GLN A 177 -1.55 2.49 0.18
N LEU A 178 -1.00 1.75 -0.78
CA LEU A 178 0.36 1.95 -1.29
C LEU A 178 0.31 2.41 -2.75
N SER A 179 1.09 3.44 -3.09
CA SER A 179 1.16 4.00 -4.44
C SER A 179 2.55 4.54 -4.71
N THR A 180 2.94 4.60 -5.98
CA THR A 180 4.20 5.25 -6.38
C THR A 180 4.07 6.76 -6.63
N LEU A 181 2.88 7.35 -6.35
CA LEU A 181 2.48 8.74 -6.61
C LEU A 181 3.57 9.62 -7.27
N THR A 182 3.56 9.62 -8.60
CA THR A 182 4.09 10.70 -9.45
C THR A 182 2.98 11.67 -9.77
#